data_AF-A0A510JG81-F1
#
_entry.id   AF-A0A510JG81-F1
#
_cell.length_a   1.000
_cell.length_b   1.000
_cell.length_c   1.000
_cell.angle_alpha   90.00
_cell.angle_beta   90.00
_cell.angle_gamma   90.00
#
_symmetry.space_group_name_H-M   'P 1'
#
loop_
_entity.id
_entity.type
_entity.pdbx_description
1 polymer ?
#
loop_
_entity_poly.entity_id
_entity_poly.type
_entity_poly.pdbx_seq_one_letter_code
_entity_poly.pdbx_strand_id
1 'polypeptide(L)'
;MLKKTVIGIFILAAVGFARTNQEIIDAGNEKQKAIFDKHFNSSAKSGTIANAAYSETMASLYGENRSYFDREFARLSGNRKSNFRTMYAYYSDYVVEYPKFLKNAFGSFLAEAGEFQSYSYTNTYLVLETFNLNMNTYLEAEKDAKTVDANINAIYDYLYSVGDKVSKEDYKKMSSAQMKALVNEEYDKLERLLDVRGNEGKDKKKAAAAAKSSLKKLRKSYGNYDKWFDDYVDTSSLSYENKEKLKKLAKFENISNIKFIIQSISKKTENK
;
A
#
# COMPACT_ATOMS: atom_id res chain seq x y z
N MET A 1 3.63 -32.14 -3.04
CA MET A 1 2.74 -31.30 -3.89
C MET A 1 2.79 -29.79 -3.56
N LEU A 2 3.45 -29.32 -2.49
CA LEU A 2 3.54 -27.89 -2.13
C LEU A 2 4.04 -26.93 -3.23
N LYS A 3 4.74 -27.42 -4.27
CA LYS A 3 5.34 -26.62 -5.37
C LYS A 3 4.34 -25.82 -6.25
N LYS A 4 3.04 -25.78 -5.94
CA LYS A 4 2.02 -25.08 -6.75
C LYS A 4 1.13 -24.07 -6.00
N THR A 5 1.26 -23.94 -4.68
CA THR A 5 0.29 -23.17 -3.85
C THR A 5 0.78 -21.77 -3.47
N VAL A 6 2.01 -21.39 -3.82
CA VAL A 6 2.55 -20.04 -3.55
C VAL A 6 2.63 -19.25 -4.86
N ILE A 7 1.47 -18.92 -5.41
CA ILE A 7 1.31 -17.95 -6.51
C ILE A 7 0.63 -16.70 -5.93
N GLY A 8 1.34 -16.02 -5.04
CA GLY A 8 1.14 -14.61 -4.74
C GLY A 8 2.27 -13.83 -5.39
N ILE A 9 1.98 -12.71 -6.04
CA ILE A 9 3.02 -11.91 -6.69
C ILE A 9 3.82 -11.19 -5.59
N PHE A 10 5.14 -11.42 -5.58
CA PHE A 10 6.08 -10.87 -4.60
C PHE A 10 6.78 -9.64 -5.20
N ILE A 11 6.49 -8.46 -4.67
CA ILE A 11 6.93 -7.13 -5.14
C ILE A 11 7.07 -6.23 -3.88
N LEU A 12 8.01 -5.28 -3.80
CA LEU A 12 9.23 -5.47 -2.98
C LEU A 12 10.40 -4.43 -3.03
N ALA A 13 10.26 -3.19 -3.55
CA ALA A 13 11.28 -2.10 -3.59
C ALA A 13 12.51 -2.09 -2.62
N ALA A 14 13.65 -1.58 -3.12
CA ALA A 14 14.86 -1.29 -2.33
C ALA A 14 15.62 -0.06 -2.88
N VAL A 15 15.93 0.95 -2.05
CA VAL A 15 16.34 2.28 -2.55
C VAL A 15 17.53 2.93 -1.81
N GLY A 16 18.72 2.71 -2.37
CA GLY A 16 19.62 3.85 -2.64
C GLY A 16 19.09 4.58 -3.88
N PHE A 17 19.07 5.92 -3.88
CA PHE A 17 18.36 6.72 -4.90
C PHE A 17 18.72 6.34 -6.34
N ALA A 18 17.80 5.62 -7.00
CA ALA A 18 17.73 5.55 -8.44
C ALA A 18 17.01 6.80 -9.01
N ARG A 19 17.03 7.00 -10.33
CA ARG A 19 16.48 8.21 -10.96
C ARG A 19 14.97 8.12 -11.21
N THR A 20 14.41 6.91 -11.14
CA THR A 20 13.02 6.62 -11.48
C THR A 20 12.38 5.62 -10.52
N ASN A 21 11.06 5.65 -10.43
CA ASN A 21 10.26 4.68 -9.69
C ASN A 21 10.37 3.25 -10.24
N GLN A 22 10.70 3.09 -11.53
CA GLN A 22 10.88 1.76 -12.13
C GLN A 22 12.12 1.06 -11.54
N GLU A 23 13.26 1.75 -11.54
CA GLU A 23 14.50 1.25 -10.93
C GLU A 23 14.35 0.93 -9.43
N ILE A 24 13.49 1.68 -8.72
CA ILE A 24 13.14 1.43 -7.31
C ILE A 24 12.44 0.07 -7.13
N ILE A 25 11.45 -0.21 -7.98
CA ILE A 25 10.69 -1.47 -7.97
C ILE A 25 11.63 -2.64 -8.33
N ASP A 26 12.47 -2.46 -9.36
CA ASP A 26 13.38 -3.48 -9.87
C ASP A 26 14.47 -3.87 -8.86
N ALA A 27 15.16 -2.90 -8.24
CA ALA A 27 16.13 -3.17 -7.17
C ALA A 27 15.49 -3.88 -5.96
N GLY A 28 14.19 -3.66 -5.74
CA GLY A 28 13.40 -4.40 -4.77
C GLY A 28 13.14 -5.85 -5.11
N ASN A 29 12.79 -6.10 -6.38
CA ASN A 29 12.59 -7.45 -6.90
C ASN A 29 13.85 -8.30 -6.72
N GLU A 30 15.03 -7.72 -6.96
CA GLU A 30 16.32 -8.35 -6.66
C GLU A 30 16.52 -8.60 -5.15
N LYS A 31 16.27 -7.59 -4.30
CA LYS A 31 16.49 -7.71 -2.84
C LYS A 31 15.55 -8.70 -2.17
N GLN A 32 14.26 -8.71 -2.53
CA GLN A 32 13.32 -9.77 -2.16
C GLN A 32 13.87 -11.13 -2.55
N LYS A 33 14.22 -11.29 -3.84
CA LYS A 33 14.65 -12.58 -4.38
C LYS A 33 15.88 -13.09 -3.63
N ALA A 34 16.83 -12.22 -3.29
CA ALA A 34 17.97 -12.58 -2.45
C ALA A 34 17.58 -13.05 -1.04
N ILE A 35 16.63 -12.38 -0.38
CA ILE A 35 16.12 -12.79 0.95
C ILE A 35 15.36 -14.13 0.86
N PHE A 36 14.51 -14.30 -0.15
CA PHE A 36 13.78 -15.55 -0.36
C PHE A 36 14.73 -16.69 -0.73
N ASP A 37 15.66 -16.51 -1.66
CA ASP A 37 16.66 -17.53 -2.02
C ASP A 37 17.51 -17.91 -0.79
N LYS A 38 17.93 -16.94 0.03
CA LYS A 38 18.65 -17.18 1.30
C LYS A 38 17.87 -18.09 2.25
N HIS A 39 16.57 -17.83 2.47
CA HIS A 39 15.75 -18.60 3.40
C HIS A 39 15.29 -19.94 2.82
N PHE A 40 14.86 -20.00 1.56
CA PHE A 40 14.31 -21.19 0.93
C PHE A 40 15.35 -22.22 0.46
N ASN A 41 16.62 -21.84 0.31
CA ASN A 41 17.73 -22.78 0.15
C ASN A 41 18.28 -23.32 1.49
N SER A 42 17.73 -22.90 2.64
CA SER A 42 18.08 -23.48 3.95
C SER A 42 17.34 -24.79 4.20
N SER A 43 17.96 -25.70 4.97
CA SER A 43 17.43 -27.05 5.26
C SER A 43 16.32 -27.09 6.33
N ALA A 44 15.67 -25.96 6.61
CA ALA A 44 14.64 -25.82 7.64
C ALA A 44 13.22 -26.20 7.16
N LYS A 45 12.25 -26.25 8.08
CA LYS A 45 10.84 -26.52 7.75
C LYS A 45 10.20 -25.31 7.06
N SER A 46 9.51 -25.55 5.94
CA SER A 46 8.99 -24.50 5.03
C SER A 46 8.11 -23.43 5.69
N GLY A 47 7.29 -23.78 6.68
CA GLY A 47 6.46 -22.81 7.41
C GLY A 47 7.27 -21.81 8.26
N THR A 48 8.41 -22.24 8.80
CA THR A 48 9.33 -21.36 9.54
C THR A 48 10.12 -20.46 8.58
N ILE A 49 10.59 -21.04 7.46
CA ILE A 49 11.30 -20.34 6.37
C ILE A 49 10.50 -19.14 5.85
N ALA A 50 9.21 -19.33 5.51
CA ALA A 50 8.38 -18.25 4.98
C ALA A 50 8.24 -17.09 5.99
N ASN A 51 7.96 -17.39 7.26
CA ASN A 51 7.82 -16.39 8.31
C ASN A 51 9.13 -15.63 8.59
N ALA A 52 10.28 -16.29 8.48
CA ALA A 52 11.59 -15.63 8.60
C ALA A 52 11.86 -14.69 7.42
N ALA A 53 11.60 -15.13 6.18
CA ALA A 53 11.75 -14.31 4.98
C ALA A 53 10.85 -13.07 5.04
N TYR A 54 9.56 -13.22 5.33
CA TYR A 54 8.65 -12.08 5.49
C TYR A 54 9.10 -11.09 6.57
N SER A 55 9.58 -11.61 7.71
CA SER A 55 10.04 -10.75 8.82
C SER A 55 11.30 -9.96 8.45
N GLU A 56 12.26 -10.58 7.75
CA GLU A 56 13.48 -9.91 7.29
C GLU A 56 13.18 -8.84 6.23
N THR A 57 12.32 -9.13 5.25
CA THR A 57 12.00 -8.14 4.19
C THR A 57 11.20 -6.95 4.74
N MET A 58 10.23 -7.19 5.64
CA MET A 58 9.52 -6.11 6.32
C MET A 58 10.47 -5.25 7.18
N ALA A 59 11.37 -5.88 7.95
CA ALA A 59 12.34 -5.17 8.80
C ALA A 59 13.31 -4.30 7.97
N SER A 60 13.81 -4.82 6.85
CA SER A 60 14.63 -4.06 5.90
C SER A 60 13.93 -2.77 5.46
N LEU A 61 12.68 -2.89 5.05
CA LEU A 61 11.93 -1.76 4.52
C LEU A 61 11.57 -0.73 5.59
N TYR A 62 11.16 -1.15 6.79
CA TYR A 62 10.95 -0.20 7.89
C TYR A 62 12.23 0.62 8.15
N GLY A 63 13.41 0.01 8.00
CA GLY A 63 14.70 0.71 8.01
C GLY A 63 14.89 1.68 6.84
N GLU A 64 14.52 1.29 5.62
CA GLU A 64 14.64 2.15 4.43
C GLU A 64 13.66 3.33 4.43
N ASN A 65 12.39 3.10 4.79
CA ASN A 65 11.37 4.14 4.94
C ASN A 65 11.74 5.12 6.07
N ARG A 66 12.32 4.63 7.17
CA ARG A 66 12.87 5.47 8.24
C ARG A 66 14.08 6.28 7.78
N SER A 67 15.03 5.64 7.09
CA SER A 67 16.20 6.32 6.52
C SER A 67 15.82 7.36 5.47
N TYR A 68 14.77 7.11 4.68
CA TYR A 68 14.15 8.11 3.82
C TYR A 68 13.65 9.31 4.65
N PHE A 69 12.82 9.05 5.68
CA PHE A 69 12.28 10.12 6.52
C PHE A 69 13.37 10.97 7.18
N ASP A 70 14.39 10.37 7.76
CA ASP A 70 15.43 11.11 8.47
C ASP A 70 16.28 11.98 7.52
N ARG A 71 16.60 11.48 6.31
CA ARG A 71 17.29 12.26 5.26
C ARG A 71 16.43 13.41 4.76
N GLU A 72 15.14 13.18 4.52
CA GLU A 72 14.21 14.20 4.05
C GLU A 72 13.95 15.26 5.13
N PHE A 73 13.65 14.84 6.35
CA PHE A 73 13.44 15.74 7.48
C PHE A 73 14.68 16.58 7.80
N ALA A 74 15.90 16.05 7.62
CA ALA A 74 17.13 16.82 7.80
C ALA A 74 17.22 18.03 6.86
N ARG A 75 16.99 17.84 5.55
CA ARG A 75 17.16 18.92 4.54
C ARG A 75 16.05 19.98 4.55
N LEU A 76 14.86 19.69 5.06
CA LEU A 76 13.72 20.61 5.02
C LEU A 76 13.79 21.71 6.09
N SER A 77 13.22 22.88 5.77
CA SER A 77 13.07 24.03 6.68
C SER A 77 11.63 24.59 6.66
N GLY A 78 11.33 25.51 7.58
CA GLY A 78 10.06 26.26 7.62
C GLY A 78 8.80 25.39 7.64
N ASN A 79 7.73 25.91 7.04
CA ASN A 79 6.42 25.24 6.97
C ASN A 79 6.50 23.87 6.29
N ARG A 80 7.34 23.73 5.24
CA ARG A 80 7.54 22.46 4.53
C ARG A 80 8.09 21.36 5.44
N LYS A 81 9.01 21.68 6.37
CA LYS A 81 9.48 20.75 7.42
C LYS A 81 8.36 20.33 8.38
N SER A 82 7.49 21.28 8.74
CA SER A 82 6.34 21.02 9.62
C SER A 82 5.29 20.13 8.96
N ASN A 83 4.92 20.42 7.71
CA ASN A 83 3.97 19.63 6.93
C ASN A 83 4.52 18.22 6.69
N PHE A 84 5.79 18.07 6.31
CA PHE A 84 6.41 16.75 6.14
C PHE A 84 6.37 15.90 7.42
N ARG A 85 6.76 16.48 8.56
CA ARG A 85 6.72 15.79 9.88
C ARG A 85 5.30 15.32 10.22
N THR A 86 4.30 16.15 9.94
CA THR A 86 2.90 15.89 10.28
C THR A 86 2.29 14.85 9.35
N MET A 87 2.60 14.94 8.05
CA MET A 87 2.27 13.96 7.02
C MET A 87 2.84 12.58 7.37
N TYR A 88 4.13 12.49 7.69
CA TYR A 88 4.78 11.22 8.05
C TYR A 88 4.23 10.61 9.36
N ALA A 89 3.83 11.44 10.33
CA ALA A 89 3.18 10.97 11.55
C ALA A 89 1.83 10.30 11.25
N TYR A 90 0.97 10.92 10.44
CA TYR A 90 -0.32 10.32 10.07
C TYR A 90 -0.20 9.15 9.11
N TYR A 91 0.82 9.14 8.25
CA TYR A 91 1.22 7.97 7.49
C TYR A 91 1.64 6.81 8.42
N SER A 92 2.42 7.09 9.47
CA SER A 92 2.80 6.09 10.48
C SER A 92 1.57 5.54 11.23
N ASP A 93 0.59 6.39 11.58
CA ASP A 93 -0.70 5.96 12.14
C ASP A 93 -1.50 5.08 11.16
N TYR A 94 -1.47 5.38 9.86
CA TYR A 94 -2.12 4.59 8.82
C TYR A 94 -1.47 3.20 8.68
N VAL A 95 -0.14 3.15 8.53
CA VAL A 95 0.69 1.94 8.51
C VAL A 95 0.45 1.07 9.75
N VAL A 96 0.29 1.67 10.93
CA VAL A 96 0.08 0.94 12.19
C VAL A 96 -1.35 0.39 12.33
N GLU A 97 -2.38 1.09 11.83
CA GLU A 97 -3.76 0.55 11.84
C GLU A 97 -4.02 -0.46 10.72
N TYR A 98 -3.30 -0.39 9.60
CA TYR A 98 -3.51 -1.24 8.42
C TYR A 98 -3.44 -2.76 8.71
N PRO A 99 -2.36 -3.32 9.30
CA PRO A 99 -2.29 -4.75 9.61
C PRO A 99 -3.26 -5.15 10.74
N LYS A 100 -3.70 -4.22 11.61
CA LYS A 100 -4.74 -4.49 12.61
C LYS A 100 -6.10 -4.73 11.94
N PHE A 101 -6.42 -3.93 10.91
CA PHE A 101 -7.59 -4.16 10.07
C PHE A 101 -7.46 -5.47 9.27
N LEU A 102 -6.33 -5.72 8.59
CA LEU A 102 -6.12 -6.97 7.84
C LEU A 102 -6.26 -8.21 8.72
N LYS A 103 -5.72 -8.20 9.95
CA LYS A 103 -5.89 -9.30 10.92
C LYS A 103 -7.36 -9.61 11.19
N ASN A 104 -8.20 -8.59 11.36
CA ASN A 104 -9.63 -8.77 11.61
C ASN A 104 -10.39 -9.22 10.35
N ALA A 105 -10.09 -8.62 9.20
CA ALA A 105 -10.78 -8.92 7.93
C ALA A 105 -10.32 -10.25 7.31
N PHE A 106 -9.05 -10.35 6.92
CA PHE A 106 -8.51 -11.55 6.25
C PHE A 106 -8.55 -12.78 7.16
N GLY A 107 -8.20 -12.62 8.45
CA GLY A 107 -8.24 -13.71 9.44
C GLY A 107 -9.64 -14.28 9.72
N SER A 108 -10.70 -13.60 9.24
CA SER A 108 -12.09 -14.02 9.42
C SER A 108 -12.83 -14.34 8.12
N PHE A 109 -12.40 -13.79 6.98
CA PHE A 109 -13.18 -13.77 5.74
C PHE A 109 -12.43 -14.19 4.46
N LEU A 110 -11.13 -14.50 4.51
CA LEU A 110 -10.49 -15.23 3.39
C LEU A 110 -11.14 -16.62 3.21
N ALA A 111 -11.18 -17.08 1.95
CA ALA A 111 -11.65 -18.42 1.62
C ALA A 111 -10.65 -19.52 2.05
N GLU A 112 -9.34 -19.23 1.99
CA GLU A 112 -8.26 -20.12 2.41
C GLU A 112 -7.47 -19.48 3.57
N ALA A 113 -7.55 -20.07 4.77
CA ALA A 113 -6.85 -19.54 5.94
C ALA A 113 -5.31 -19.56 5.80
N GLY A 114 -4.77 -20.41 4.92
CA GLY A 114 -3.34 -20.44 4.59
C GLY A 114 -2.85 -19.21 3.82
N GLU A 115 -3.73 -18.53 3.07
CA GLU A 115 -3.41 -17.29 2.37
C GLU A 115 -3.25 -16.08 3.31
N PHE A 116 -3.72 -16.18 4.57
CA PHE A 116 -3.72 -15.04 5.51
C PHE A 116 -2.35 -14.38 5.65
N GLN A 117 -1.29 -15.18 5.83
CA GLN A 117 0.05 -14.64 6.03
C GLN A 117 0.54 -13.91 4.78
N SER A 118 0.58 -14.57 3.63
CA SER A 118 1.06 -13.96 2.38
C SER A 118 0.26 -12.72 2.00
N TYR A 119 -1.07 -12.79 2.04
CA TYR A 119 -1.92 -11.63 1.71
C TYR A 119 -1.70 -10.48 2.70
N SER A 120 -1.61 -10.75 4.00
CA SER A 120 -1.37 -9.71 5.01
C SER A 120 0.03 -9.11 4.90
N TYR A 121 1.05 -9.89 4.54
CA TYR A 121 2.40 -9.38 4.29
C TYR A 121 2.44 -8.54 3.02
N THR A 122 2.02 -9.06 1.86
CA THR A 122 1.99 -8.30 0.58
C THR A 122 1.20 -6.99 0.70
N ASN A 123 0.08 -6.97 1.43
CA ASN A 123 -0.70 -5.75 1.60
C ASN A 123 -0.03 -4.74 2.54
N THR A 124 0.49 -5.19 3.70
CA THR A 124 1.21 -4.29 4.63
C THR A 124 2.51 -3.79 4.00
N TYR A 125 3.11 -4.61 3.13
CA TYR A 125 4.24 -4.24 2.32
C TYR A 125 3.86 -3.12 1.34
N LEU A 126 2.91 -3.36 0.41
CA LEU A 126 2.53 -2.40 -0.63
C LEU A 126 2.37 -0.96 -0.11
N VAL A 127 1.61 -0.75 0.97
CA VAL A 127 1.44 0.58 1.63
C VAL A 127 2.77 1.30 1.95
N LEU A 128 3.80 0.55 2.37
CA LEU A 128 5.09 1.09 2.80
C LEU A 128 6.02 1.42 1.62
N GLU A 129 5.95 0.65 0.53
CA GLU A 129 6.68 0.94 -0.72
C GLU A 129 6.00 2.04 -1.52
N THR A 130 4.67 2.02 -1.64
CA THR A 130 3.94 3.04 -2.41
C THR A 130 4.16 4.41 -1.82
N PHE A 131 4.26 4.54 -0.50
CA PHE A 131 4.76 5.76 0.12
C PHE A 131 6.14 6.17 -0.40
N ASN A 132 7.11 5.25 -0.46
CA ASN A 132 8.45 5.53 -0.98
C ASN A 132 8.39 5.98 -2.46
N LEU A 133 7.55 5.36 -3.29
CA LEU A 133 7.33 5.73 -4.69
C LEU A 133 6.66 7.11 -4.82
N ASN A 134 5.59 7.37 -4.04
CA ASN A 134 4.87 8.64 -4.00
C ASN A 134 5.83 9.79 -3.62
N MET A 135 6.67 9.55 -2.61
CA MET A 135 7.67 10.50 -2.14
C MET A 135 8.85 10.66 -3.12
N ASN A 136 9.33 9.59 -3.75
CA ASN A 136 10.37 9.68 -4.78
C ASN A 136 9.89 10.48 -6.00
N THR A 137 8.65 10.24 -6.45
CA THR A 137 8.00 11.03 -7.51
C THR A 137 8.03 12.52 -7.19
N TYR A 138 7.69 12.89 -5.96
CA TYR A 138 7.74 14.28 -5.48
C TYR A 138 9.16 14.84 -5.43
N LEU A 139 10.16 14.07 -4.98
CA LEU A 139 11.55 14.51 -4.90
C LEU A 139 12.21 14.69 -6.27
N GLU A 140 11.98 13.78 -7.22
CA GLU A 140 12.51 13.91 -8.58
C GLU A 140 11.81 15.03 -9.34
N ALA A 141 10.51 15.26 -9.12
CA ALA A 141 9.78 16.38 -9.70
C ALA A 141 10.36 17.74 -9.28
N GLU A 142 10.80 17.86 -8.02
CA GLU A 142 11.45 19.06 -7.46
C GLU A 142 12.89 19.27 -7.98
N LYS A 143 13.48 18.31 -8.70
CA LYS A 143 14.77 18.44 -9.39
C LYS A 143 14.58 18.69 -10.88
N ASP A 144 13.75 17.86 -11.53
CA ASP A 144 13.29 18.04 -12.91
C ASP A 144 11.82 17.62 -13.03
N ALA A 145 10.98 18.62 -13.32
CA ALA A 145 9.54 18.47 -13.51
C ALA A 145 9.16 17.47 -14.62
N LYS A 146 10.08 17.12 -15.53
CA LYS A 146 9.86 16.12 -16.60
C LYS A 146 9.81 14.68 -16.08
N THR A 147 10.34 14.41 -14.89
CA THR A 147 10.32 13.05 -14.29
C THR A 147 8.93 12.63 -13.82
N VAL A 148 8.03 13.60 -13.60
CA VAL A 148 6.67 13.41 -13.06
C VAL A 148 5.90 12.33 -13.81
N ASP A 149 5.64 12.50 -15.11
CA ASP A 149 4.72 11.60 -15.83
C ASP A 149 5.28 10.18 -15.96
N ALA A 150 6.62 10.02 -16.08
CA ALA A 150 7.25 8.70 -16.09
C ALA A 150 7.13 7.99 -14.73
N ASN A 151 7.45 8.69 -13.64
CA ASN A 151 7.37 8.15 -12.28
C ASN A 151 5.93 7.83 -11.86
N ILE A 152 4.97 8.68 -12.27
CA ILE A 152 3.54 8.45 -12.05
C ILE A 152 3.03 7.26 -12.89
N ASN A 153 3.44 7.13 -14.15
CA ASN A 153 3.08 5.97 -14.97
C ASN A 153 3.59 4.66 -14.36
N ALA A 154 4.80 4.62 -13.81
CA ALA A 154 5.31 3.45 -13.10
C ALA A 154 4.41 3.05 -11.91
N ILE A 155 3.92 4.01 -11.11
CA ILE A 155 2.97 3.72 -10.01
C ILE A 155 1.63 3.19 -10.54
N TYR A 156 1.13 3.74 -11.66
CA TYR A 156 -0.08 3.23 -12.31
C TYR A 156 0.10 1.81 -12.84
N ASP A 157 1.18 1.54 -13.55
CA ASP A 157 1.48 0.21 -14.11
C ASP A 157 1.71 -0.82 -12.99
N TYR A 158 2.25 -0.36 -11.86
CA TYR A 158 2.56 -1.20 -10.71
C TYR A 158 1.33 -1.61 -9.88
N LEU A 159 0.42 -0.67 -9.59
CA LEU A 159 -0.73 -0.92 -8.69
C LEU A 159 -2.06 -1.20 -9.40
N TYR A 160 -2.10 -1.18 -10.74
CA TYR A 160 -3.34 -1.39 -11.49
C TYR A 160 -3.76 -2.86 -11.54
N SER A 161 -4.91 -3.17 -10.92
CA SER A 161 -5.53 -4.49 -10.97
C SER A 161 -6.06 -4.78 -12.37
N VAL A 162 -5.50 -5.79 -13.06
CA VAL A 162 -5.99 -6.24 -14.38
C VAL A 162 -7.43 -6.73 -14.24
N GLY A 163 -8.34 -6.10 -14.98
CA GLY A 163 -9.79 -6.36 -14.91
C GLY A 163 -10.58 -5.42 -13.99
N ASP A 164 -9.97 -4.33 -13.47
CA ASP A 164 -10.74 -3.26 -12.84
C ASP A 164 -11.72 -2.60 -13.83
N LYS A 165 -12.85 -2.11 -13.30
CA LYS A 165 -13.95 -1.49 -14.06
C LYS A 165 -13.62 -0.07 -14.53
N VAL A 166 -12.65 0.59 -13.89
CA VAL A 166 -12.11 1.89 -14.28
C VAL A 166 -10.78 1.61 -14.98
N SER A 167 -10.59 2.09 -16.21
CA SER A 167 -9.32 1.84 -16.92
C SER A 167 -8.18 2.68 -16.33
N LYS A 168 -6.96 2.17 -16.48
CA LYS A 168 -5.72 2.88 -16.08
C LYS A 168 -5.65 4.30 -16.66
N GLU A 169 -6.09 4.50 -17.89
CA GLU A 169 -6.08 5.81 -18.54
C GLU A 169 -7.22 6.72 -18.05
N ASP A 170 -8.35 6.17 -17.59
CA ASP A 170 -9.43 6.96 -17.00
C ASP A 170 -9.07 7.43 -15.58
N TYR A 171 -8.38 6.60 -14.79
CA TYR A 171 -7.76 7.05 -13.54
C TYR A 171 -6.83 8.25 -13.76
N LYS A 172 -5.92 8.19 -14.74
CA LYS A 172 -5.00 9.30 -15.04
C LYS A 172 -5.74 10.61 -15.34
N LYS A 173 -6.88 10.53 -16.06
CA LYS A 173 -7.75 11.69 -16.40
C LYS A 173 -8.53 12.26 -15.21
N MET A 174 -8.77 11.49 -14.14
CA MET A 174 -9.48 12.00 -12.96
C MET A 174 -8.74 13.17 -12.31
N SER A 175 -9.48 14.07 -11.65
CA SER A 175 -8.93 15.06 -10.72
C SER A 175 -8.64 14.44 -9.34
N SER A 176 -7.85 15.14 -8.50
CA SER A 176 -7.62 14.73 -7.11
C SER A 176 -8.95 14.57 -6.34
N ALA A 177 -9.91 15.47 -6.57
CA ALA A 177 -11.24 15.41 -5.97
C ALA A 177 -12.07 14.19 -6.43
N GLN A 178 -12.03 13.83 -7.71
CA GLN A 178 -12.71 12.63 -8.23
C GLN A 178 -12.12 11.35 -7.65
N MET A 179 -10.79 11.26 -7.53
CA MET A 179 -10.15 10.14 -6.84
C MET A 179 -10.54 10.08 -5.36
N LYS A 180 -10.63 11.24 -4.67
CA LYS A 180 -11.06 11.28 -3.26
C LYS A 180 -12.51 10.83 -3.06
N ALA A 181 -13.39 11.08 -4.03
CA ALA A 181 -14.75 10.53 -4.03
C ALA A 181 -14.71 8.99 -4.19
N LEU A 182 -13.95 8.48 -5.17
CA LEU A 182 -13.82 7.04 -5.42
C LEU A 182 -13.20 6.28 -4.23
N VAL A 183 -12.20 6.84 -3.54
CA VAL A 183 -11.68 6.28 -2.27
C VAL A 183 -12.82 6.08 -1.26
N ASN A 184 -13.69 7.07 -1.08
CA ASN A 184 -14.82 6.95 -0.16
C ASN A 184 -15.80 5.85 -0.58
N GLU A 185 -16.11 5.76 -1.88
CA GLU A 185 -16.96 4.68 -2.37
C GLU A 185 -16.36 3.29 -2.14
N GLU A 186 -15.05 3.10 -2.34
CA GLU A 186 -14.39 1.81 -2.08
C GLU A 186 -14.40 1.46 -0.59
N TYR A 187 -14.18 2.42 0.31
CA TYR A 187 -14.41 2.20 1.75
C TYR A 187 -15.86 1.80 2.05
N ASP A 188 -16.85 2.44 1.43
CA ASP A 188 -18.27 2.12 1.63
C ASP A 188 -18.65 0.76 1.01
N LYS A 189 -18.03 0.36 -0.11
CA LYS A 189 -18.17 -0.97 -0.73
C LYS A 189 -17.60 -2.05 0.19
N LEU A 190 -16.41 -1.82 0.77
CA LEU A 190 -15.80 -2.72 1.75
C LEU A 190 -16.62 -2.83 3.05
N GLU A 191 -17.18 -1.72 3.55
CA GLU A 191 -18.02 -1.76 4.76
C GLU A 191 -19.30 -2.59 4.54
N ARG A 192 -19.98 -2.39 3.40
CA ARG A 192 -21.15 -3.20 3.00
C ARG A 192 -20.80 -4.68 2.82
N LEU A 193 -19.63 -4.98 2.25
CA LEU A 193 -19.16 -6.37 2.12
C LEU A 193 -18.96 -7.02 3.50
N LEU A 194 -18.39 -6.30 4.48
CA LEU A 194 -18.23 -6.81 5.84
C LEU A 194 -19.58 -7.08 6.52
N ASP A 195 -20.63 -6.28 6.27
CA ASP A 195 -21.97 -6.58 6.77
C ASP A 195 -22.60 -7.81 6.07
N VAL A 196 -22.42 -7.96 4.75
CA VAL A 196 -22.86 -9.15 4.01
C VAL A 196 -22.16 -10.42 4.52
N ARG A 197 -20.83 -10.41 4.66
CA ARG A 197 -20.07 -11.52 5.26
C ARG A 197 -20.42 -11.73 6.74
N GLY A 198 -20.78 -10.67 7.46
CA GLY A 198 -21.22 -10.71 8.86
C GLY A 198 -22.50 -11.51 9.09
N ASN A 199 -23.37 -11.61 8.08
CA ASN A 199 -24.59 -12.41 8.15
C ASN A 199 -24.37 -13.92 7.95
N GLU A 200 -23.15 -14.37 7.65
CA GLU A 200 -22.80 -15.79 7.46
C GLU A 200 -22.73 -16.63 8.76
N GLY A 201 -23.04 -16.03 9.92
CA GLY A 201 -23.16 -16.75 11.19
C GLY A 201 -22.82 -15.91 12.43
N LYS A 202 -23.12 -16.44 13.63
CA LYS A 202 -22.97 -15.72 14.91
C LYS A 202 -21.54 -15.20 15.15
N ASP A 203 -20.53 -15.98 14.77
CA ASP A 203 -19.13 -15.58 14.95
C ASP A 203 -18.61 -14.71 13.80
N LYS A 204 -19.11 -14.91 12.58
CA LYS A 204 -18.88 -13.99 11.45
C LYS A 204 -19.44 -12.59 11.75
N LYS A 205 -20.59 -12.50 12.45
CA LYS A 205 -21.17 -11.23 12.93
C LYS A 205 -20.27 -10.49 13.93
N LYS A 206 -19.63 -11.21 14.85
CA LYS A 206 -18.62 -10.64 15.77
C LYS A 206 -17.39 -10.15 15.00
N ALA A 207 -16.89 -10.97 14.09
CA ALA A 207 -15.73 -10.64 13.25
C ALA A 207 -15.98 -9.40 12.37
N ALA A 208 -17.16 -9.30 11.76
CA ALA A 208 -17.58 -8.13 10.98
C ALA A 208 -17.58 -6.86 11.85
N ALA A 209 -18.13 -6.90 13.06
CA ALA A 209 -18.12 -5.75 13.97
C ALA A 209 -16.68 -5.30 14.33
N ALA A 210 -15.75 -6.24 14.58
CA ALA A 210 -14.34 -5.94 14.82
C ALA A 210 -13.63 -5.37 13.58
N ALA A 211 -13.88 -5.96 12.41
CA ALA A 211 -13.35 -5.49 11.12
C ALA A 211 -13.86 -4.08 10.80
N LYS A 212 -15.15 -3.79 10.95
CA LYS A 212 -15.72 -2.44 10.74
C LYS A 212 -15.17 -1.40 11.73
N SER A 213 -15.00 -1.78 13.00
CA SER A 213 -14.40 -0.91 14.02
C SER A 213 -12.96 -0.51 13.67
N SER A 214 -12.16 -1.46 13.16
CA SER A 214 -10.80 -1.18 12.66
C SER A 214 -10.79 -0.45 11.31
N LEU A 215 -11.73 -0.73 10.41
CA LEU A 215 -11.89 -0.02 9.13
C LEU A 215 -12.18 1.47 9.35
N LYS A 216 -13.03 1.82 10.34
CA LYS A 216 -13.32 3.21 10.70
C LYS A 216 -12.09 3.96 11.20
N LYS A 217 -11.20 3.29 11.96
CA LYS A 217 -9.90 3.86 12.35
C LYS A 217 -9.01 4.04 11.13
N LEU A 218 -8.92 3.00 10.28
CA LEU A 218 -8.07 3.01 9.10
C LEU A 218 -8.41 4.14 8.12
N ARG A 219 -9.71 4.30 7.80
CA ARG A 219 -10.23 5.40 6.97
C ARG A 219 -9.92 6.77 7.55
N LYS A 220 -9.89 6.91 8.89
CA LYS A 220 -9.49 8.16 9.57
C LYS A 220 -7.99 8.41 9.47
N SER A 221 -7.14 7.44 9.79
CA SER A 221 -5.67 7.60 9.70
C SER A 221 -5.25 7.91 8.25
N TYR A 222 -5.78 7.15 7.28
CA TYR A 222 -5.62 7.45 5.86
C TYR A 222 -6.12 8.85 5.49
N GLY A 223 -7.32 9.23 5.94
CA GLY A 223 -7.89 10.55 5.66
C GLY A 223 -7.03 11.72 6.17
N ASN A 224 -6.32 11.53 7.28
CA ASN A 224 -5.33 12.48 7.78
C ASN A 224 -4.03 12.46 6.93
N TYR A 225 -3.50 11.28 6.61
CA TYR A 225 -2.31 11.13 5.75
C TYR A 225 -2.51 11.82 4.40
N ASP A 226 -3.59 11.49 3.69
CA ASP A 226 -3.93 12.04 2.38
C ASP A 226 -4.05 13.58 2.41
N LYS A 227 -4.69 14.14 3.45
CA LYS A 227 -4.78 15.60 3.62
C LYS A 227 -3.40 16.23 3.81
N TRP A 228 -2.57 15.68 4.69
CA TRP A 228 -1.25 16.24 4.97
C TRP A 228 -0.22 15.95 3.88
N PHE A 229 -0.45 14.95 3.02
CA PHE A 229 0.27 14.75 1.77
C PHE A 229 -0.08 15.84 0.77
N ASP A 230 -1.37 16.16 0.56
CA ASP A 230 -1.78 17.28 -0.27
C ASP A 230 -1.25 18.63 0.27
N ASP A 231 -1.35 18.88 1.59
CA ASP A 231 -0.79 20.07 2.26
C ASP A 231 0.74 20.15 2.13
N TYR A 232 1.44 19.01 2.02
CA TYR A 232 2.90 18.98 1.80
C TYR A 232 3.25 19.22 0.33
N VAL A 233 2.50 18.64 -0.60
CA VAL A 233 2.61 18.90 -2.04
C VAL A 233 2.41 20.38 -2.36
N ASP A 234 1.47 21.06 -1.70
CA ASP A 234 1.23 22.49 -1.92
C ASP A 234 2.38 23.39 -1.48
N THR A 235 3.24 22.97 -0.52
CA THR A 235 4.46 23.71 -0.12
C THR A 235 5.64 23.60 -1.10
N SER A 236 5.48 22.87 -2.21
CA SER A 236 6.51 22.70 -3.24
C SER A 236 6.57 23.90 -4.22
N SER A 237 7.62 24.01 -5.03
CA SER A 237 7.72 25.04 -6.08
C SER A 237 7.13 24.61 -7.43
N LEU A 238 6.56 23.41 -7.50
CA LEU A 238 6.02 22.82 -8.73
C LEU A 238 4.80 23.57 -9.29
N SER A 239 4.59 23.42 -10.61
CA SER A 239 3.40 23.89 -11.30
C SER A 239 2.12 23.29 -10.72
N TYR A 240 1.00 23.99 -10.87
CA TYR A 240 -0.32 23.52 -10.42
C TYR A 240 -0.68 22.15 -11.02
N GLU A 241 -0.39 21.93 -12.30
CA GLU A 241 -0.59 20.64 -12.98
C GLU A 241 0.19 19.51 -12.30
N ASN A 242 1.48 19.72 -11.99
CA ASN A 242 2.30 18.70 -11.34
C ASN A 242 1.87 18.47 -9.88
N LYS A 243 1.38 19.50 -9.19
CA LYS A 243 0.76 19.34 -7.86
C LYS A 243 -0.49 18.47 -7.93
N GLU A 244 -1.43 18.75 -8.85
CA GLU A 244 -2.63 17.91 -9.03
C GLU A 244 -2.31 16.48 -9.49
N LYS A 245 -1.27 16.29 -10.31
CA LYS A 245 -0.76 14.95 -10.67
C LYS A 245 -0.25 14.20 -9.43
N LEU A 246 0.55 14.85 -8.58
CA LEU A 246 1.11 14.24 -7.36
C LEU A 246 0.04 13.92 -6.30
N LYS A 247 -0.90 14.84 -6.04
CA LYS A 247 -2.00 14.65 -5.07
C LYS A 247 -2.87 13.42 -5.33
N LYS A 248 -2.86 12.89 -6.56
CA LYS A 248 -3.60 11.66 -6.92
C LYS A 248 -2.94 10.37 -6.41
N LEU A 249 -1.64 10.37 -6.10
CA LEU A 249 -0.89 9.14 -5.84
C LEU A 249 -1.35 8.41 -4.57
N ALA A 250 -1.40 9.10 -3.43
CA ALA A 250 -1.93 8.53 -2.18
C ALA A 250 -3.42 8.13 -2.27
N LYS A 251 -4.16 8.63 -3.28
CA LYS A 251 -5.58 8.31 -3.53
C LYS A 251 -5.70 7.05 -4.40
N PHE A 252 -4.92 6.95 -5.46
CA PHE A 252 -4.86 5.76 -6.31
C PHE A 252 -4.31 4.53 -5.54
N GLU A 253 -3.25 4.70 -4.75
CA GLU A 253 -2.74 3.69 -3.81
C GLU A 253 -3.87 3.09 -2.96
N ASN A 254 -4.64 3.95 -2.30
CA ASN A 254 -5.68 3.53 -1.37
C ASN A 254 -6.85 2.85 -2.11
N ILE A 255 -7.21 3.30 -3.31
CA ILE A 255 -8.19 2.63 -4.18
C ILE A 255 -7.72 1.21 -4.51
N SER A 256 -6.47 1.03 -4.99
CA SER A 256 -5.94 -0.30 -5.32
C SER A 256 -5.90 -1.23 -4.11
N ASN A 257 -5.42 -0.74 -2.96
CA ASN A 257 -5.35 -1.49 -1.71
C ASN A 257 -6.74 -1.93 -1.22
N ILE A 258 -7.72 -1.02 -1.16
CA ILE A 258 -9.09 -1.35 -0.73
C ILE A 258 -9.78 -2.30 -1.74
N LYS A 259 -9.55 -2.14 -3.05
CA LYS A 259 -10.06 -3.07 -4.07
C LYS A 259 -9.46 -4.47 -3.95
N PHE A 260 -8.16 -4.61 -3.70
CA PHE A 260 -7.54 -5.91 -3.43
C PHE A 260 -8.18 -6.60 -2.21
N ILE A 261 -8.40 -5.85 -1.13
CA ILE A 261 -9.05 -6.35 0.09
C ILE A 261 -10.49 -6.82 -0.22
N ILE A 262 -11.27 -6.02 -0.96
CA ILE A 262 -12.64 -6.36 -1.39
C ILE A 262 -12.62 -7.65 -2.21
N GLN A 263 -11.76 -7.77 -3.23
CA GLN A 263 -11.64 -8.98 -4.05
C GLN A 263 -11.31 -10.21 -3.17
N SER A 264 -10.33 -10.07 -2.27
CA SER A 264 -9.84 -11.14 -1.40
C SER A 264 -10.91 -11.70 -0.46
N ILE A 265 -11.72 -10.84 0.17
CA ILE A 265 -12.79 -11.25 1.09
C ILE A 265 -14.18 -11.36 0.42
N SER A 266 -14.28 -11.13 -0.89
CA SER A 266 -15.46 -11.50 -1.69
C SER A 266 -15.44 -12.98 -2.05
N LYS A 267 -14.26 -13.59 -2.19
CA LYS A 267 -14.11 -15.05 -2.36
C LYS A 267 -14.80 -15.78 -1.20
N LYS A 268 -15.68 -16.72 -1.53
CA LYS A 268 -16.17 -17.74 -0.60
C LYS A 268 -15.43 -19.04 -0.87
N THR A 269 -15.24 -19.86 0.16
CA THR A 269 -14.72 -21.21 -0.02
C THR A 269 -15.73 -22.00 -0.85
N GLU A 270 -15.33 -22.48 -2.02
CA GLU A 270 -16.14 -23.46 -2.77
C GLU A 270 -16.16 -24.77 -1.98
N ASN A 271 -17.35 -25.27 -1.68
CA ASN A 271 -17.50 -26.57 -1.04
C ASN A 271 -17.03 -27.66 -2.01
N LYS A 272 -16.00 -28.41 -1.62
CA LYS A 272 -15.56 -29.67 -2.23
C LYS A 272 -15.87 -30.82 -1.27
#